data_AF-A0A1V4SR98-F1
#
_entry.id   AF-A0A1V4SR98-F1
#
_cell.length_a   1.000
_cell.length_b   1.000
_cell.length_c   1.000
_cell.angle_alpha   90.00
_cell.angle_beta   90.00
_cell.angle_gamma   90.00
#
_symmetry.space_group_name_H-M   'P 1'
#
loop_
_entity.id
_entity.type
_entity.pdbx_description
1 polymer ?
#
loop_
_entity_poly.entity_id
_entity_poly.type
_entity_poly.pdbx_seq_one_letter_code
_entity_poly.pdbx_strand_id
1 'polypeptide(L)'
;MSASKTNLGLAEHAEMALSQKWGYVLGTWGQVLTPTILEQKRKQLGAGVEQYLDFIKEHWLGQRTVDCIGLFKSYFWWTPAGPIYDAKTDLNADGMYNAAKIKGSLSSLPEVPGLGVHKPGHIGVYVGNGWVIESKGTKNGVVKTPLKGIGANAWTHWLECPFVTYVKEELSMGKVFKDVEDSRWSAKHIAAAKELGLISGNPDGTFNPSGTLTREQAAVLMVKLYEAVTGKQVVK
;
A
#
# COMPACT_ATOMS: atom_id res chain seq x y z
N MET A 1 -17.24 14.98 11.22
CA MET A 1 -16.17 15.44 10.30
C MET A 1 -15.60 14.20 9.64
N SER A 2 -15.43 14.18 8.31
CA SER A 2 -14.68 13.11 7.64
C SER A 2 -13.27 13.09 8.24
N ALA A 3 -12.78 11.94 8.69
CA ALA A 3 -11.37 11.81 9.05
C ALA A 3 -10.51 12.29 7.88
N SER A 4 -9.41 13.00 8.16
CA SER A 4 -8.46 13.43 7.14
C SER A 4 -7.86 12.19 6.46
N LYS A 5 -7.80 12.21 5.13
CA LYS A 5 -7.14 11.15 4.35
C LYS A 5 -5.63 11.26 4.57
N THR A 6 -5.00 10.20 5.05
CA THR A 6 -3.55 10.13 5.29
C THR A 6 -2.84 9.26 4.26
N ASN A 7 -1.50 9.37 4.14
CA ASN A 7 -0.68 8.46 3.34
C ASN A 7 -0.76 7.01 3.86
N LEU A 8 -0.75 6.80 5.18
CA LEU A 8 -0.88 5.45 5.74
C LEU A 8 -2.24 4.83 5.41
N GLY A 9 -3.33 5.60 5.53
CA GLY A 9 -4.64 5.11 5.13
C GLY A 9 -4.74 4.81 3.63
N LEU A 10 -3.96 5.49 2.78
CA LEU A 10 -3.86 5.13 1.35
C LEU A 10 -3.17 3.79 1.15
N ALA A 11 -2.10 3.50 1.90
CA ALA A 11 -1.42 2.20 1.87
C ALA A 11 -2.35 1.09 2.38
N GLU A 12 -3.05 1.31 3.49
CA GLU A 12 -4.04 0.37 4.05
C GLU A 12 -5.19 0.10 3.06
N HIS A 13 -5.67 1.15 2.40
CA HIS A 13 -6.72 1.02 1.38
C HIS A 13 -6.25 0.21 0.18
N ALA A 14 -4.98 0.36 -0.23
CA ALA A 14 -4.39 -0.45 -1.28
C ALA A 14 -4.27 -1.93 -0.88
N GLU A 15 -3.82 -2.22 0.35
CA GLU A 15 -3.78 -3.58 0.90
C GLU A 15 -5.19 -4.18 1.03
N MET A 16 -6.19 -3.39 1.38
CA MET A 16 -7.61 -3.81 1.37
C MET A 16 -8.04 -4.20 -0.05
N ALA A 17 -7.78 -3.36 -1.06
CA ALA A 17 -8.13 -3.66 -2.45
C ALA A 17 -7.45 -4.94 -2.96
N LEU A 18 -6.18 -5.16 -2.59
CA LEU A 18 -5.44 -6.37 -2.89
C LEU A 18 -6.06 -7.61 -2.20
N SER A 19 -6.31 -7.54 -0.89
CA SER A 19 -6.86 -8.67 -0.12
C SER A 19 -8.26 -9.08 -0.59
N GLN A 20 -9.06 -8.10 -1.02
CA GLN A 20 -10.39 -8.31 -1.61
C GLN A 20 -10.34 -8.65 -3.10
N LYS A 21 -9.14 -8.78 -3.69
CA LYS A 21 -8.91 -9.15 -5.09
C LYS A 21 -9.68 -8.27 -6.08
N TRP A 22 -9.62 -6.95 -5.89
CA TRP A 22 -10.30 -6.01 -6.79
C TRP A 22 -9.85 -6.18 -8.24
N GLY A 23 -10.80 -6.11 -9.16
CA GLY A 23 -10.57 -6.25 -10.59
C GLY A 23 -10.09 -4.96 -11.26
N TYR A 24 -9.85 -5.04 -12.57
CA TYR A 24 -9.52 -3.90 -13.40
C TYR A 24 -10.56 -3.69 -14.49
N VAL A 25 -11.15 -2.50 -14.53
CA VAL A 25 -11.93 -2.00 -15.66
C VAL A 25 -11.55 -0.54 -15.87
N LEU A 26 -11.15 -0.20 -17.09
CA LEU A 26 -10.71 1.16 -17.43
C LEU A 26 -11.79 2.19 -17.07
N GLY A 27 -11.40 3.29 -16.41
CA GLY A 27 -12.29 4.37 -16.01
C GLY A 27 -13.16 4.08 -14.78
N THR A 28 -12.90 2.99 -14.06
CA THR A 28 -13.52 2.69 -12.76
C THR A 28 -12.58 3.04 -11.60
N TRP A 29 -13.15 3.30 -10.43
CA TRP A 29 -12.45 3.91 -9.30
C TRP A 29 -12.91 3.33 -7.96
N GLY A 30 -13.13 2.01 -7.91
CA GLY A 30 -13.47 1.27 -6.70
C GLY A 30 -14.97 1.05 -6.50
N GLN A 31 -15.79 1.42 -7.49
CA GLN A 31 -17.20 1.06 -7.52
C GLN A 31 -17.36 -0.44 -7.74
N VAL A 32 -18.45 -1.02 -7.22
CA VAL A 32 -18.87 -2.37 -7.60
C VAL A 32 -19.32 -2.34 -9.06
N LEU A 33 -18.73 -3.20 -9.90
CA LEU A 33 -19.03 -3.25 -11.32
C LEU A 33 -20.39 -3.92 -11.55
N THR A 34 -21.39 -3.10 -11.88
CA THR A 34 -22.71 -3.56 -12.31
C THR A 34 -22.77 -3.65 -13.83
N PRO A 35 -23.74 -4.40 -14.42
CA PRO A 35 -23.96 -4.39 -15.86
C PRO A 35 -24.17 -2.97 -16.43
N THR A 36 -24.87 -2.12 -15.69
CA THR A 36 -25.10 -0.72 -16.05
C THR A 36 -23.79 0.08 -16.10
N ILE A 37 -22.93 -0.06 -15.08
CA ILE A 37 -21.63 0.63 -15.06
C ILE A 37 -20.73 0.11 -16.20
N LEU A 38 -20.71 -1.20 -16.42
CA LEU A 38 -19.93 -1.79 -17.52
C LEU A 38 -20.36 -1.23 -18.88
N GLU A 39 -21.68 -1.16 -19.15
CA GLU A 39 -22.19 -0.58 -20.39
C GLU A 39 -21.87 0.91 -20.53
N GLN A 40 -21.95 1.67 -19.43
CA GLN A 40 -21.54 3.08 -19.43
C GLN A 40 -20.06 3.23 -19.81
N LYS A 41 -19.17 2.42 -19.22
CA LYS A 41 -17.73 2.47 -19.52
C LYS A 41 -17.42 2.02 -20.94
N ARG A 42 -18.13 1.02 -21.45
CA ARG A 42 -18.03 0.56 -22.84
C ARG A 42 -18.37 1.68 -23.83
N LYS A 43 -19.46 2.41 -23.61
CA LYS A 43 -19.83 3.57 -24.43
C LYS A 43 -18.84 4.73 -24.32
N GLN A 44 -18.33 4.99 -23.11
CA GLN A 44 -17.42 6.11 -22.84
C GLN A 44 -16.02 5.88 -23.41
N LEU A 45 -15.51 4.65 -23.36
CA LEU A 45 -14.08 4.35 -23.57
C LEU A 45 -13.83 3.38 -24.74
N GLY A 46 -14.91 2.91 -25.38
CA GLY A 46 -14.86 2.12 -26.61
C GLY A 46 -13.91 0.93 -26.52
N ALA A 47 -12.94 0.87 -27.43
CA ALA A 47 -11.98 -0.23 -27.55
C ALA A 47 -11.20 -0.54 -26.27
N GLY A 48 -11.03 0.43 -25.35
CA GLY A 48 -10.35 0.21 -24.06
C GLY A 48 -11.08 -0.77 -23.14
N VAL A 49 -12.40 -0.91 -23.31
CA VAL A 49 -13.25 -1.85 -22.56
C VAL A 49 -13.73 -2.99 -23.46
N GLU A 50 -14.14 -2.68 -24.69
CA GLU A 50 -14.73 -3.65 -25.63
C GLU A 50 -13.81 -4.85 -25.88
N GLN A 51 -12.51 -4.63 -26.05
CA GLN A 51 -11.55 -5.70 -26.35
C GLN A 51 -11.41 -6.76 -25.22
N TYR A 52 -11.90 -6.44 -24.01
CA TYR A 52 -11.86 -7.33 -22.84
C TYR A 52 -13.27 -7.68 -22.33
N LEU A 53 -14.33 -7.38 -23.09
CA LEU A 53 -15.70 -7.39 -22.57
C LEU A 53 -16.11 -8.74 -21.97
N ASP A 54 -15.79 -9.85 -22.65
CA ASP A 54 -16.14 -11.19 -22.18
C ASP A 54 -15.38 -11.56 -20.90
N PHE A 55 -14.08 -11.28 -20.86
CA PHE A 55 -13.27 -11.46 -19.65
C PHE A 55 -13.82 -10.64 -18.48
N ILE A 56 -14.18 -9.37 -18.72
CA ILE A 56 -14.72 -8.50 -17.67
C ILE A 56 -16.06 -9.06 -17.13
N LYS A 57 -16.93 -9.54 -18.02
CA LYS A 57 -18.21 -10.14 -17.63
C LYS A 57 -18.02 -11.40 -16.79
N GLU A 58 -17.07 -12.24 -17.18
CA GLU A 58 -16.78 -13.51 -16.50
C GLU A 58 -16.12 -13.31 -15.13
N HIS A 59 -15.21 -12.34 -15.00
CA HIS A 59 -14.35 -12.24 -13.82
C HIS A 59 -14.69 -11.09 -12.88
N TRP A 60 -15.21 -9.96 -13.37
CA TRP A 60 -15.28 -8.72 -12.59
C TRP A 60 -16.68 -8.23 -12.25
N LEU A 61 -17.74 -8.75 -12.87
CA LEU A 61 -19.11 -8.37 -12.51
C LEU A 61 -19.40 -8.69 -11.03
N GLY A 62 -19.99 -7.72 -10.33
CA GLY A 62 -20.26 -7.81 -8.89
C GLY A 62 -19.04 -7.59 -8.00
N GLN A 63 -17.84 -7.44 -8.56
CA GLN A 63 -16.63 -7.10 -7.81
C GLN A 63 -16.34 -5.61 -7.90
N ARG A 64 -15.53 -5.10 -6.96
CA ARG A 64 -14.99 -3.74 -7.08
C ARG A 64 -13.89 -3.71 -8.12
N THR A 65 -13.91 -2.70 -8.97
CA THR A 65 -12.89 -2.54 -10.01
C THR A 65 -12.28 -1.14 -9.99
N VAL A 66 -11.00 -1.08 -10.33
CA VAL A 66 -10.22 0.17 -10.44
C VAL A 66 -9.37 0.15 -11.71
N ASP A 67 -9.19 1.30 -12.35
CA ASP A 67 -8.08 1.48 -13.30
C ASP A 67 -6.77 1.82 -12.57
N CYS A 68 -5.72 2.22 -13.30
CA CYS A 68 -4.40 2.50 -12.73
C CYS A 68 -4.46 3.55 -11.61
N ILE A 69 -4.96 4.75 -11.92
CA ILE A 69 -5.12 5.84 -10.94
C ILE A 69 -6.34 5.63 -10.04
N GLY A 70 -7.26 4.76 -10.47
CA GLY A 70 -8.50 4.42 -9.78
C GLY A 70 -8.27 3.91 -8.36
N LEU A 71 -7.13 3.28 -8.07
CA LEU A 71 -6.76 2.88 -6.71
C LEU A 71 -6.62 4.09 -5.77
N PHE A 72 -5.97 5.16 -6.23
CA PHE A 72 -5.82 6.41 -5.47
C PHE A 72 -7.17 7.13 -5.34
N LYS A 73 -7.90 7.28 -6.46
CA LYS A 73 -9.23 7.90 -6.49
C LYS A 73 -10.18 7.20 -5.54
N SER A 74 -10.17 5.87 -5.54
CA SER A 74 -11.05 5.08 -4.67
C SER A 74 -10.84 5.38 -3.20
N TYR A 75 -9.60 5.69 -2.77
CA TYR A 75 -9.31 6.08 -1.40
C TYR A 75 -9.81 7.50 -1.09
N PHE A 76 -9.51 8.49 -1.95
CA PHE A 76 -9.94 9.88 -1.73
C PHE A 76 -11.45 9.98 -1.64
N TRP A 77 -12.13 9.19 -2.48
CA TRP A 77 -13.57 9.21 -2.65
C TRP A 77 -14.30 8.27 -1.70
N TRP A 78 -13.57 7.45 -0.92
CA TRP A 78 -14.15 6.39 -0.10
C TRP A 78 -15.04 6.91 1.03
N THR A 79 -16.25 6.36 1.11
CA THR A 79 -17.20 6.50 2.22
C THR A 79 -17.69 5.12 2.67
N PRO A 80 -18.34 4.98 3.85
CA PRO A 80 -18.94 3.70 4.27
C PRO A 80 -19.96 3.12 3.27
N ALA A 81 -20.65 3.97 2.50
CA ALA A 81 -21.59 3.54 1.47
C ALA A 81 -20.92 3.19 0.13
N GLY A 82 -19.62 3.42 0.01
CA GLY A 82 -18.85 3.29 -1.24
C GLY A 82 -18.26 4.62 -1.70
N PRO A 83 -17.43 4.61 -2.74
CA PRO A 83 -16.76 5.82 -3.18
C PRO A 83 -17.75 6.79 -3.86
N ILE A 84 -17.53 8.10 -3.71
CA ILE A 84 -18.32 9.18 -4.32
C ILE A 84 -17.40 10.06 -5.18
N TYR A 85 -17.75 10.25 -6.46
CA TYR A 85 -16.97 11.03 -7.40
C TYR A 85 -16.67 12.47 -6.90
N ASP A 86 -15.43 12.91 -7.05
CA ASP A 86 -15.02 14.30 -6.79
C ASP A 86 -14.09 14.80 -7.91
N ALA A 87 -14.60 15.74 -8.71
CA ALA A 87 -13.89 16.35 -9.84
C ALA A 87 -12.59 17.06 -9.42
N LYS A 88 -12.48 17.53 -8.17
CA LYS A 88 -11.29 18.28 -7.70
C LYS A 88 -10.03 17.42 -7.63
N THR A 89 -10.22 16.11 -7.50
CA THR A 89 -9.13 15.14 -7.35
C THR A 89 -9.10 14.12 -8.51
N ASP A 90 -9.87 14.40 -9.57
CA ASP A 90 -9.98 13.56 -10.77
C ASP A 90 -8.80 13.80 -11.73
N LEU A 91 -7.62 13.33 -11.33
CA LEU A 91 -6.40 13.38 -12.14
C LEU A 91 -6.12 12.01 -12.79
N ASN A 92 -5.36 11.99 -13.88
CA ASN A 92 -4.73 10.75 -14.36
C ASN A 92 -3.38 10.53 -13.67
N ALA A 93 -2.68 9.44 -13.97
CA ALA A 93 -1.39 9.10 -13.34
C ALA A 93 -0.35 10.22 -13.50
N ASP A 94 -0.19 10.76 -14.72
CA ASP A 94 0.76 11.84 -15.00
C ASP A 94 0.33 13.16 -14.37
N GLY A 95 -0.97 13.45 -14.34
CA GLY A 95 -1.56 14.60 -13.66
C GLY A 95 -1.29 14.56 -12.16
N MET A 96 -1.42 13.39 -11.53
CA MET A 96 -1.09 13.19 -10.11
C MET A 96 0.40 13.49 -9.86
N TYR A 97 1.29 12.95 -10.70
CA TYR A 97 2.73 13.24 -10.62
C TYR A 97 3.05 14.72 -10.83
N ASN A 98 2.41 15.36 -11.81
CA ASN A 98 2.63 16.76 -12.14
C ASN A 98 2.15 17.69 -11.02
N ALA A 99 1.00 17.37 -10.40
CA ALA A 99 0.43 18.14 -9.29
C ALA A 99 1.20 17.99 -7.96
N ALA A 100 1.96 16.90 -7.79
CA ALA A 100 2.76 16.69 -6.59
C ALA A 100 3.89 17.72 -6.45
N LYS A 101 3.95 18.35 -5.26
CA LYS A 101 4.98 19.33 -4.90
C LYS A 101 6.29 18.67 -4.47
N ILE A 102 6.19 17.54 -3.78
CA ILE A 102 7.32 16.73 -3.31
C ILE A 102 7.34 15.45 -4.14
N LYS A 103 8.44 15.23 -4.85
CA LYS A 103 8.65 14.10 -5.77
C LYS A 103 10.13 13.96 -6.09
N GLY A 104 10.53 12.80 -6.60
CA GLY A 104 11.92 12.53 -6.95
C GLY A 104 12.08 11.32 -7.87
N SER A 105 13.32 11.06 -8.27
CA SER A 105 13.67 9.83 -9.00
C SER A 105 13.49 8.61 -8.09
N LEU A 106 13.20 7.44 -8.66
CA LEU A 106 13.04 6.20 -7.89
C LEU A 106 14.32 5.79 -7.11
N SER A 107 15.48 6.32 -7.48
CA SER A 107 16.72 6.12 -6.72
C SER A 107 16.71 6.81 -5.36
N SER A 108 15.88 7.85 -5.17
CA SER A 108 15.75 8.60 -3.92
C SER A 108 14.44 8.33 -3.17
N LEU A 109 13.71 7.27 -3.52
CA LEU A 109 12.46 6.90 -2.84
C LEU A 109 12.70 6.72 -1.33
N PRO A 110 12.03 7.47 -0.46
CA PRO A 110 12.13 7.26 0.98
C PRO A 110 11.24 6.09 1.43
N GLU A 111 11.59 5.50 2.57
CA GLU A 111 10.84 4.38 3.17
C GLU A 111 9.60 4.90 3.90
N VAL A 112 8.61 5.37 3.13
CA VAL A 112 7.35 5.94 3.62
C VAL A 112 6.18 5.32 2.85
N PRO A 113 5.38 4.44 3.49
CA PRO A 113 4.18 3.90 2.87
C PRO A 113 3.17 4.97 2.48
N GLY A 114 2.44 4.73 1.40
CA GLY A 114 1.43 5.66 0.88
C GLY A 114 1.97 6.66 -0.14
N LEU A 115 3.27 6.62 -0.45
CA LEU A 115 3.82 7.34 -1.60
C LEU A 115 3.31 6.75 -2.92
N GLY A 116 3.15 7.61 -3.92
CA GLY A 116 2.95 7.15 -5.29
C GLY A 116 4.29 6.80 -5.93
N VAL A 117 4.39 5.64 -6.58
CA VAL A 117 5.45 5.33 -7.54
C VAL A 117 4.90 5.44 -8.94
N HIS A 118 5.66 6.08 -9.84
CA HIS A 118 5.16 6.53 -11.13
C HIS A 118 6.12 6.19 -12.26
N LYS A 119 5.53 5.95 -13.43
CA LYS A 119 6.15 6.02 -14.75
C LYS A 119 5.13 6.67 -15.70
N PRO A 120 5.53 7.20 -16.87
CA PRO A 120 4.58 7.79 -17.82
C PRO A 120 3.35 6.89 -18.05
N GLY A 121 2.16 7.43 -17.79
CA GLY A 121 0.86 6.77 -17.94
C GLY A 121 0.44 5.80 -16.81
N HIS A 122 1.27 5.54 -15.79
CA HIS A 122 0.95 4.55 -14.75
C HIS A 122 1.44 4.94 -13.35
N ILE A 123 0.71 4.50 -12.33
CA ILE A 123 1.03 4.80 -10.92
C ILE A 123 0.65 3.60 -10.03
N GLY A 124 1.42 3.39 -8.97
CA GLY A 124 1.14 2.42 -7.91
C GLY A 124 1.38 3.02 -6.53
N VAL A 125 0.85 2.39 -5.50
CA VAL A 125 1.03 2.78 -4.09
C VAL A 125 2.21 2.02 -3.52
N TYR A 126 3.24 2.73 -3.05
CA TYR A 126 4.33 2.13 -2.28
C TYR A 126 3.82 1.72 -0.90
N VAL A 127 3.99 0.45 -0.53
CA VAL A 127 3.51 -0.10 0.76
C VAL A 127 4.65 -0.48 1.70
N GLY A 128 5.87 -0.03 1.39
CA GLY A 128 7.07 -0.30 2.18
C GLY A 128 7.78 -1.60 1.79
N ASN A 129 9.01 -1.75 2.31
CA ASN A 129 9.87 -2.91 2.14
C ASN A 129 10.09 -3.32 0.68
N GLY A 130 10.15 -2.35 -0.23
CA GLY A 130 10.35 -2.61 -1.66
C GLY A 130 9.13 -3.18 -2.39
N TRP A 131 7.92 -3.04 -1.83
CA TRP A 131 6.68 -3.52 -2.44
C TRP A 131 5.76 -2.38 -2.89
N VAL A 132 5.06 -2.64 -3.99
CA VAL A 132 4.09 -1.74 -4.62
C VAL A 132 2.79 -2.48 -4.82
N ILE A 133 1.67 -1.83 -4.53
CA ILE A 133 0.34 -2.28 -4.95
C ILE A 133 -0.13 -1.42 -6.11
N GLU A 134 -0.59 -2.07 -7.18
CA GLU A 134 -0.98 -1.40 -8.41
C GLU A 134 -2.14 -2.13 -9.10
N SER A 135 -2.90 -1.40 -9.92
CA SER A 135 -3.91 -2.01 -10.78
C SER A 135 -3.29 -2.32 -12.16
N LYS A 136 -2.99 -3.60 -12.43
CA LYS A 136 -2.12 -4.05 -13.54
C LYS A 136 -2.91 -4.58 -14.76
N GLY A 137 -3.87 -3.79 -15.22
CA GLY A 137 -4.64 -4.08 -16.43
C GLY A 137 -5.71 -5.17 -16.24
N THR A 138 -6.62 -5.27 -17.22
CA THR A 138 -7.88 -6.02 -17.12
C THR A 138 -7.71 -7.48 -16.70
N LYS A 139 -6.65 -8.15 -17.16
CA LYS A 139 -6.45 -9.58 -16.87
C LYS A 139 -5.91 -9.86 -15.46
N ASN A 140 -5.34 -8.87 -14.78
CA ASN A 140 -4.67 -9.06 -13.49
C ASN A 140 -5.43 -8.41 -12.33
N GLY A 141 -6.09 -7.28 -12.54
CA GLY A 141 -6.69 -6.52 -11.44
C GLY A 141 -5.64 -5.84 -10.54
N VAL A 142 -5.97 -5.68 -9.27
CA VAL A 142 -5.07 -5.16 -8.25
C VAL A 142 -4.08 -6.26 -7.82
N VAL A 143 -2.80 -5.97 -7.92
CA VAL A 143 -1.70 -6.89 -7.62
C VAL A 143 -0.62 -6.23 -6.79
N LYS A 144 0.18 -7.05 -6.11
CA LYS A 144 1.39 -6.63 -5.41
C LYS A 144 2.62 -7.01 -6.22
N THR A 145 3.48 -6.04 -6.53
CA THR A 145 4.68 -6.24 -7.34
C THR A 145 5.92 -5.71 -6.61
N PRO A 146 7.11 -6.26 -6.91
CA PRO A 146 8.35 -5.65 -6.45
C PRO A 146 8.51 -4.23 -7.00
N LEU A 147 9.15 -3.36 -6.23
CA LEU A 147 9.50 -2.00 -6.65
C LEU A 147 10.51 -2.01 -7.82
N LYS A 148 11.44 -2.97 -7.82
CA LYS A 148 12.53 -3.09 -8.80
C LYS A 148 12.79 -4.57 -9.11
N GLY A 149 13.45 -4.84 -10.23
CA GLY A 149 13.84 -6.19 -10.64
C GLY A 149 12.72 -6.96 -11.37
N ILE A 150 12.86 -8.29 -11.39
CA ILE A 150 11.94 -9.17 -12.13
C ILE A 150 10.52 -9.04 -11.56
N GLY A 151 9.55 -8.81 -12.44
CA GLY A 151 8.13 -8.65 -12.08
C GLY A 151 7.70 -7.23 -11.71
N ALA A 152 8.65 -6.30 -11.53
CA ALA A 152 8.37 -4.88 -11.29
C ALA A 152 7.86 -4.17 -12.56
N ASN A 153 7.28 -2.98 -12.38
CA ASN A 153 6.72 -2.19 -13.46
C ASN A 153 7.68 -1.18 -14.11
N ALA A 154 8.99 -1.30 -13.87
CA ALA A 154 10.00 -0.34 -14.32
C ALA A 154 9.65 1.11 -13.92
N TRP A 155 9.29 1.30 -12.65
CA TRP A 155 9.01 2.60 -12.07
C TRP A 155 10.21 3.55 -12.26
N THR A 156 9.96 4.83 -12.43
CA THR A 156 11.03 5.83 -12.67
C THR A 156 11.06 6.93 -11.63
N HIS A 157 9.91 7.26 -11.03
CA HIS A 157 9.77 8.35 -10.07
C HIS A 157 8.90 7.96 -8.89
N TRP A 158 8.96 8.77 -7.84
CA TRP A 158 8.02 8.74 -6.73
C TRP A 158 7.44 10.13 -6.48
N LEU A 159 6.30 10.20 -5.82
CA LEU A 159 5.63 11.44 -5.45
C LEU A 159 4.89 11.34 -4.10
N GLU A 160 4.80 12.46 -3.40
CA GLU A 160 3.79 12.67 -2.37
C GLU A 160 2.46 13.00 -3.03
N CYS A 161 1.44 12.19 -2.76
CA CYS A 161 0.09 12.46 -3.24
C CYS A 161 -0.45 13.79 -2.66
N PRO A 162 -0.85 14.76 -3.50
CA PRO A 162 -1.25 16.10 -3.05
C PRO A 162 -2.58 16.14 -2.27
N PHE A 163 -3.32 15.03 -2.23
CA PHE A 163 -4.67 14.94 -1.64
C PHE A 163 -4.72 14.14 -0.33
N VAL A 164 -3.56 13.81 0.22
CA VAL A 164 -3.46 13.18 1.54
C VAL A 164 -2.54 13.98 2.44
N THR A 165 -2.79 13.90 3.74
CA THR A 165 -1.84 14.38 4.73
C THR A 165 -0.77 13.33 4.93
N TYR A 166 0.48 13.71 4.72
CA TYR A 166 1.60 12.88 5.13
C TYR A 166 1.73 12.99 6.64
N VAL A 167 1.41 11.90 7.33
CA VAL A 167 1.68 11.84 8.76
C VAL A 167 3.19 11.89 8.88
N LYS A 168 3.67 12.99 9.45
CA LYS A 168 5.02 12.99 10.00
C LYS A 168 4.97 11.90 11.06
N GLU A 169 5.91 10.98 11.00
CA GLU A 169 6.31 10.27 12.21
C GLU A 169 6.76 11.37 13.19
N GLU A 170 5.83 12.01 13.90
CA GLU A 170 6.08 12.24 15.31
C GLU A 170 6.16 10.82 15.87
N LEU A 171 7.38 10.29 15.87
CA LEU A 171 7.75 9.33 16.87
C LEU A 171 7.54 10.05 18.20
N SER A 172 6.30 10.06 18.69
CA SER A 172 6.11 9.65 20.07
C SER A 172 6.27 8.13 20.10
N MET A 173 7.45 7.65 19.71
CA MET A 173 8.05 6.62 20.51
C MET A 173 8.16 7.26 21.90
N GLY A 174 7.21 6.93 22.78
CA GLY A 174 7.70 6.65 24.11
C GLY A 174 8.83 5.66 23.89
N LYS A 175 10.09 6.08 24.15
CA LYS A 175 11.30 5.26 23.95
C LYS A 175 10.95 3.80 24.26
N VAL A 176 10.86 2.95 23.24
CA VAL A 176 10.42 1.55 23.42
C VAL A 176 11.35 0.85 24.41
N PHE A 177 12.63 1.20 24.32
CA PHE A 177 13.67 0.90 25.30
C PHE A 177 14.55 2.13 25.50
N LYS A 178 15.05 2.31 26.73
CA LYS A 178 15.80 3.51 27.15
C LYS A 178 17.11 3.72 26.38
N ASP A 179 17.74 2.63 25.96
CA ASP A 179 19.06 2.53 25.33
C ASP A 179 19.01 2.33 23.81
N VAL A 180 17.83 2.49 23.21
CA VAL A 180 17.64 2.49 21.76
C VAL A 180 17.39 3.93 21.32
N GLU A 181 18.41 4.55 20.74
CA GLU A 181 18.32 5.88 20.16
C GLU A 181 17.53 5.86 18.85
N ASP A 182 16.66 6.84 18.65
CA ASP A 182 15.76 6.93 17.49
C ASP A 182 16.50 6.97 16.15
N SER A 183 17.70 7.52 16.13
CA SER A 183 18.57 7.62 14.95
C SER A 183 19.30 6.32 14.60
N ARG A 184 19.21 5.29 15.44
CA ARG A 184 19.85 3.99 15.19
C ARG A 184 19.17 3.30 14.00
N TRP A 185 19.97 2.77 13.08
CA TRP A 185 19.47 2.04 11.90
C TRP A 185 18.48 0.90 12.25
N SER A 186 18.64 0.27 13.42
CA SER A 186 17.80 -0.82 13.91
C SER A 186 16.62 -0.36 14.77
N ALA A 187 16.47 0.93 15.08
CA ALA A 187 15.42 1.42 15.98
C ALA A 187 14.00 1.01 15.51
N LYS A 188 13.70 1.22 14.23
CA LYS A 188 12.41 0.83 13.62
C LYS A 188 12.16 -0.69 13.69
N HIS A 189 13.21 -1.48 13.47
CA HIS A 189 13.13 -2.94 13.51
C HIS A 189 12.91 -3.47 14.92
N ILE A 190 13.57 -2.86 15.92
CA ILE A 190 13.39 -3.19 17.34
C ILE A 190 11.99 -2.82 17.80
N ALA A 191 11.49 -1.63 17.42
CA ALA A 191 10.13 -1.21 17.76
C ALA A 191 9.08 -2.19 17.19
N ALA A 192 9.18 -2.53 15.90
CA ALA A 192 8.29 -3.51 15.26
C ALA A 192 8.38 -4.89 15.92
N ALA A 193 9.58 -5.38 16.24
CA ALA A 193 9.75 -6.66 16.90
C ALA A 193 9.13 -6.69 18.31
N LYS A 194 9.16 -5.57 19.05
CA LYS A 194 8.52 -5.45 20.36
C LYS A 194 7.00 -5.43 20.24
N GLU A 195 6.46 -4.69 19.27
CA GLU A 195 5.03 -4.62 18.99
C GLU A 195 4.46 -5.98 18.60
N LEU A 196 5.20 -6.75 17.80
CA LEU A 196 4.87 -8.13 17.45
C LEU A 196 5.09 -9.14 18.58
N GLY A 197 5.51 -8.71 19.78
CA GLY A 197 5.76 -9.58 20.93
C GLY A 197 6.97 -10.51 20.79
N LEU A 198 7.78 -10.32 19.74
CA LEU A 198 8.96 -11.13 19.44
C LEU A 198 10.05 -10.89 20.48
N ILE A 199 10.21 -9.63 20.92
CA ILE A 199 11.19 -9.23 21.94
C ILE A 199 10.50 -8.53 23.12
N SER A 200 11.11 -8.62 24.31
CA SER A 200 10.57 -8.02 25.55
C SER A 200 11.48 -6.97 26.20
N GLY A 201 12.79 -7.02 25.95
CA GLY A 201 13.81 -6.22 26.65
C GLY A 201 14.05 -6.69 28.09
N ASN A 202 14.87 -5.94 28.80
CA ASN A 202 15.26 -6.17 30.18
C ASN A 202 14.29 -5.49 31.17
N PRO A 203 14.22 -5.97 32.43
CA PRO A 203 13.35 -5.38 33.45
C PRO A 203 13.60 -3.89 33.76
N ASP A 204 14.80 -3.39 33.50
CA ASP A 204 15.18 -1.98 33.69
C ASP A 204 14.69 -1.06 32.55
N GLY A 205 14.07 -1.63 31.52
CA GLY A 205 13.57 -0.94 30.34
C GLY A 205 14.62 -0.76 29.24
N THR A 206 15.75 -1.48 29.30
CA THR A 206 16.76 -1.52 28.21
C THR A 206 16.54 -2.70 27.27
N PHE A 207 17.20 -2.70 26.11
CA PHE A 207 17.21 -3.81 25.15
C PHE A 207 18.60 -4.37 24.86
N ASN A 208 19.65 -3.56 25.05
CA ASN A 208 21.03 -3.83 24.67
C ASN A 208 21.18 -4.13 23.16
N PRO A 209 20.90 -3.16 22.27
CA PRO A 209 20.89 -3.38 20.82
C PRO A 209 22.28 -3.64 20.19
N SER A 210 23.37 -3.51 20.95
CA SER A 210 24.74 -3.87 20.53
C SER A 210 25.22 -5.16 21.20
N GLY A 211 24.40 -5.77 22.06
CA GLY A 211 24.73 -6.98 22.80
C GLY A 211 24.80 -8.21 21.93
N THR A 212 25.40 -9.27 22.47
CA THR A 212 25.43 -10.58 21.84
C THR A 212 24.11 -11.32 22.10
N LEU A 213 23.53 -11.88 21.04
CA LEU A 213 22.37 -12.76 21.11
C LEU A 213 22.85 -14.18 21.40
N THR A 214 22.35 -14.81 22.47
CA THR A 214 22.69 -16.21 22.75
C THR A 214 21.93 -17.16 21.81
N ARG A 215 22.39 -18.41 21.69
CA ARG A 215 21.74 -19.42 20.83
C ARG A 215 20.31 -19.71 21.29
N GLU A 216 20.08 -19.71 22.60
CA GLU A 216 18.78 -19.92 23.22
C GLU A 216 17.83 -18.76 22.89
N GLN A 217 18.31 -17.52 23.02
CA GLN A 217 17.52 -16.33 22.66
C GLN A 217 17.18 -16.31 21.17
N ALA A 218 18.12 -16.69 20.32
CA ALA A 218 17.89 -16.82 18.88
C ALA A 218 16.82 -17.89 18.57
N ALA A 219 16.88 -19.05 19.23
CA ALA A 219 15.89 -20.11 19.05
C ALA A 219 14.48 -19.65 19.47
N VAL A 220 14.36 -18.98 20.63
CA VAL A 220 13.08 -18.41 21.11
C VAL A 220 12.53 -17.40 20.11
N LEU A 221 13.39 -16.53 19.58
CA LEU A 221 12.98 -15.53 18.58
C LEU A 221 12.46 -16.19 17.29
N MET A 222 13.14 -17.23 16.80
CA MET A 222 12.71 -17.97 15.62
C MET A 222 11.36 -18.68 15.84
N VAL A 223 11.15 -19.28 17.01
CA VAL A 223 9.87 -19.91 17.35
C VAL A 223 8.75 -18.87 17.38
N LYS A 224 8.92 -17.76 18.10
CA LYS A 224 7.93 -16.69 18.15
C LYS A 224 7.62 -16.12 16.77
N LEU A 225 8.64 -15.95 15.93
CA LEU A 225 8.46 -15.48 14.56
C LEU A 225 7.66 -16.48 13.73
N TYR A 226 7.97 -17.78 13.84
CA TYR A 226 7.20 -18.82 13.16
C TYR A 226 5.73 -18.82 13.59
N GLU A 227 5.47 -18.74 14.90
CA GLU A 227 4.11 -18.70 15.44
C GLU A 227 3.36 -17.44 14.97
N ALA A 228 4.02 -16.28 14.98
CA ALA A 228 3.45 -15.02 14.51
C ALA A 228 3.11 -15.03 13.01
N VAL A 229 3.95 -15.69 12.18
CA VAL A 229 3.76 -15.74 10.72
C VAL A 229 2.78 -16.83 10.31
N THR A 230 2.71 -17.95 11.04
CA THR A 230 1.90 -19.12 10.65
C THR A 230 0.60 -19.30 11.44
N GLY A 231 0.46 -18.64 12.58
CA GLY A 231 -0.66 -18.82 13.52
C GLY A 231 -0.66 -20.19 14.22
N LYS A 232 0.39 -21.00 14.06
CA LYS A 232 0.50 -22.33 14.67
C LYS A 232 1.41 -22.27 15.89
N GLN A 233 0.90 -22.66 17.06
CA GLN A 233 1.73 -22.82 18.26
C GLN A 233 2.67 -24.01 18.11
N VAL A 234 3.95 -23.79 18.37
CA VAL A 234 5.01 -24.80 18.31
C VAL A 234 5.14 -25.51 19.65
N VAL A 235 4.76 -24.85 20.74
CA VAL A 235 4.82 -25.40 22.10
C VAL A 235 3.44 -25.23 22.75
N LYS A 236 2.90 -26.33 23.31
CA LYS A 236 1.69 -26.33 24.13
C LYS A 236 1.99 -25.87 25.54
#